data_AF-A0A2V6I9K2-F1
#
_entry.id   AF-A0A2V6I9K2-F1
#
_cell.length_a   1.000
_cell.length_b   1.000
_cell.length_c   1.000
_cell.angle_alpha   90.00
_cell.angle_beta   90.00
_cell.angle_gamma   90.00
#
_symmetry.space_group_name_H-M   'P 1'
#
loop_
_entity.id
_entity.type
_entity.pdbx_description
1 polymer ?
#
loop_
_entity_poly.entity_id
_entity_poly.type
_entity_poly.pdbx_seq_one_letter_code
_entity_poly.pdbx_strand_id
1 'polypeptide(L)'
;MSYEVFARKYRPQTFDDLVGQAHVSRTLKNAVAQNRLAHAYLFVGPRGIGKTSTARILAKALNCVKGPTVNPDGTCDNCREIAAGNSLDVLEIDGASNNGVEQVRELRENARYAPSKSRYKIYIIDEVHMLTAAAFNALLKTLEEPPPHVKFIFATTEPQKVLPTIVSRCQRFDLHRIPAKLIAGHLQFIAGKEKITLEPAAAHAIARGAEGGLRDAESMLDQLVAFCGEKIAENDVLNVFGFTSEQTVVDLMGKILRSETAPALDVLYQQCEAGKDMMRLMSDLISYLRDLLVFKAKPDALQEDVDPETQKALAAQAELIENDRLLDLIDQFAQAEGRMKWAPNKKLHFEVAIIKAIQSLNQATLDEVIERLGELRDGKTSTEKKTLAAAPERSAKQSSVVAAVSAASPAGNGEQKAPRVAESANGDDDVEKIWRRAFSKIPNQKAFVRNSAAVAHVLPSEGRHFVLGFSPDQKSPMDILSTATNRKLIETLLREVSGKDWTLKITVRENLLPKVQPAGENASENYTDDPLIREALQMFKGHIRS
;
A
#
# COMPACT_ATOMS: atom_id res chain seq x y z
N MET A 1 -2.77 17.28 -35.11
CA MET A 1 -1.80 17.08 -34.01
C MET A 1 -2.31 15.94 -33.15
N SER A 2 -1.48 14.95 -32.84
CA SER A 2 -1.84 13.91 -31.87
C SER A 2 -2.04 14.55 -30.50
N TYR A 3 -3.13 14.20 -29.82
CA TYR A 3 -3.35 14.59 -28.43
C TYR A 3 -2.20 14.09 -27.56
N GLU A 4 -1.62 14.97 -26.75
CA GLU A 4 -0.56 14.65 -25.80
C GLU A 4 -1.02 15.03 -24.40
N VAL A 5 -1.02 14.05 -23.50
CA VAL A 5 -1.42 14.21 -22.10
C VAL A 5 -0.59 15.30 -21.44
N PHE A 6 -1.21 16.15 -20.61
CA PHE A 6 -0.53 17.26 -19.94
C PHE A 6 0.74 16.85 -19.19
N ALA A 7 0.71 15.69 -18.51
CA ALA A 7 1.86 15.15 -17.80
C ALA A 7 3.12 14.91 -18.66
N ARG A 8 2.95 14.80 -19.99
CA ARG A 8 4.05 14.68 -20.95
C ARG A 8 4.37 16.03 -21.59
N LYS A 9 3.33 16.78 -22.00
CA LYS A 9 3.45 18.10 -22.66
C LYS A 9 4.14 19.14 -21.77
N TYR A 10 3.80 19.17 -20.49
CA TYR A 10 4.33 20.13 -19.50
C TYR A 10 5.51 19.61 -18.70
N ARG A 11 6.11 18.49 -19.13
CA ARG A 11 7.24 17.90 -18.43
C ARG A 11 8.40 18.93 -18.33
N PRO A 12 8.93 19.18 -17.12
CA PRO A 12 10.00 20.16 -16.90
C PRO A 12 11.19 19.97 -17.83
N GLN A 13 11.62 21.06 -18.49
CA GLN A 13 12.73 21.02 -19.45
C GLN A 13 14.05 21.52 -18.86
N THR A 14 13.98 22.40 -17.88
CA THR A 14 15.11 22.99 -17.18
C THR A 14 15.00 22.81 -15.66
N PHE A 15 16.08 23.09 -14.95
CA PHE A 15 16.11 23.03 -13.48
C PHE A 15 15.20 24.10 -12.82
N ASP A 16 14.86 25.16 -13.54
CA ASP A 16 13.94 26.21 -13.07
C ASP A 16 12.47 25.82 -13.20
N ASP A 17 12.16 24.89 -14.12
CA ASP A 17 10.80 24.38 -14.30
C ASP A 17 10.41 23.32 -13.23
N LEU A 18 11.34 22.92 -12.37
CA LEU A 18 11.10 21.92 -11.33
C LEU A 18 10.33 22.54 -10.14
N VAL A 19 9.03 22.28 -10.09
CA VAL A 19 8.16 22.75 -9.00
C VAL A 19 8.48 22.04 -7.68
N GLY A 20 8.68 22.83 -6.61
CA GLY A 20 8.82 22.33 -5.24
C GLY A 20 10.17 21.68 -4.89
N GLN A 21 11.15 21.64 -5.80
CA GLN A 21 12.44 20.96 -5.60
C GLN A 21 13.65 21.93 -5.63
N ALA A 22 13.49 23.11 -5.01
CA ALA A 22 14.50 24.17 -5.08
C ALA A 22 15.87 23.76 -4.51
N HIS A 23 15.90 22.94 -3.45
CA HIS A 23 17.14 22.46 -2.82
C HIS A 23 17.92 21.50 -3.73
N VAL A 24 17.24 20.56 -4.40
CA VAL A 24 17.85 19.64 -5.37
C VAL A 24 18.32 20.41 -6.58
N SER A 25 17.46 21.26 -7.14
CA SER A 25 17.76 22.10 -8.30
C SER A 25 19.03 22.92 -8.05
N ARG A 26 19.07 23.71 -6.98
CA ARG A 26 20.24 24.54 -6.62
C ARG A 26 21.53 23.73 -6.48
N THR A 27 21.45 22.56 -5.83
CA THR A 27 22.64 21.72 -5.60
C THR A 27 23.17 21.14 -6.91
N LEU A 28 22.30 20.67 -7.80
CA LEU A 28 22.69 20.17 -9.12
C LEU A 28 23.25 21.29 -10.01
N LYS A 29 22.62 22.48 -10.01
CA LYS A 29 23.15 23.65 -10.72
C LYS A 29 24.56 23.99 -10.27
N ASN A 30 24.82 24.00 -8.97
CA ASN A 30 26.15 24.27 -8.42
C ASN A 30 27.16 23.19 -8.82
N ALA A 31 26.77 21.91 -8.76
CA ALA A 31 27.64 20.79 -9.15
C ALA A 31 28.06 20.87 -10.62
N VAL A 32 27.12 21.21 -11.51
CA VAL A 32 27.39 21.40 -12.94
C VAL A 32 28.28 22.63 -13.17
N ALA A 33 27.98 23.77 -12.54
CA ALA A 33 28.76 25.00 -12.68
C ALA A 33 30.21 24.84 -12.20
N GLN A 34 30.43 24.07 -11.13
CA GLN A 34 31.76 23.81 -10.56
C GLN A 34 32.46 22.61 -11.20
N ASN A 35 31.85 21.96 -12.20
CA ASN A 35 32.31 20.70 -12.81
C ASN A 35 32.63 19.60 -11.77
N ARG A 36 31.90 19.59 -10.64
CA ARG A 36 32.01 18.60 -9.56
C ARG A 36 30.97 17.50 -9.76
N LEU A 37 31.13 16.75 -10.84
CA LEU A 37 30.15 15.77 -11.29
C LEU A 37 30.44 14.38 -10.70
N ALA A 38 29.53 13.86 -9.88
CA ALA A 38 29.58 12.49 -9.42
C ALA A 38 29.51 11.49 -10.59
N HIS A 39 29.97 10.27 -10.38
CA HIS A 39 29.81 9.18 -11.35
C HIS A 39 28.43 8.52 -11.25
N ALA A 40 27.79 8.56 -10.08
CA ALA A 40 26.47 8.01 -9.84
C ALA A 40 25.60 8.95 -8.99
N TYR A 41 24.33 9.10 -9.37
CA TYR A 41 23.30 9.89 -8.67
C TYR A 41 22.15 8.97 -8.26
N LEU A 42 21.57 9.19 -7.09
CA LEU A 42 20.38 8.47 -6.61
C LEU A 42 19.29 9.46 -6.22
N PHE A 43 18.23 9.54 -7.03
CA PHE A 43 17.03 10.32 -6.78
C PHE A 43 16.00 9.50 -6.02
N VAL A 44 15.64 9.94 -4.83
CA VAL A 44 14.71 9.26 -3.93
C VAL A 44 13.49 10.13 -3.72
N GLY A 45 12.32 9.52 -3.69
CA GLY A 45 11.09 10.18 -3.27
C GLY A 45 9.84 9.54 -3.85
N PRO A 46 8.64 9.99 -3.44
CA PRO A 46 7.37 9.43 -3.88
C PRO A 46 7.19 9.44 -5.41
N ARG A 47 6.14 8.77 -5.90
CA ARG A 47 5.79 8.85 -7.32
C ARG A 47 5.37 10.28 -7.69
N GLY A 48 5.60 10.67 -8.95
CA GLY A 48 5.04 11.91 -9.51
C GLY A 48 5.72 13.23 -9.11
N ILE A 49 6.69 13.21 -8.19
CA ILE A 49 7.42 14.40 -7.69
C ILE A 49 8.60 14.88 -8.56
N GLY A 50 8.85 14.25 -9.72
CA GLY A 50 9.83 14.73 -10.70
C GLY A 50 11.21 14.06 -10.70
N LYS A 51 11.37 12.86 -10.15
CA LYS A 51 12.65 12.10 -10.15
C LYS A 51 13.24 11.91 -11.56
N THR A 52 12.50 11.24 -12.44
CA THR A 52 12.92 10.95 -13.83
C THR A 52 13.05 12.24 -14.65
N SER A 53 12.22 13.25 -14.39
CA SER A 53 12.35 14.57 -15.01
C SER A 53 13.68 15.25 -14.61
N THR A 54 14.04 15.20 -13.33
CA THR A 54 15.33 15.73 -12.83
C THR A 54 16.50 14.97 -13.45
N ALA A 55 16.40 13.64 -13.58
CA ALA A 55 17.40 12.81 -14.26
C ALA A 55 17.61 13.24 -15.72
N ARG A 56 16.54 13.47 -16.48
CA ARG A 56 16.63 13.95 -17.87
C ARG A 56 17.17 15.37 -17.98
N ILE A 57 16.82 16.26 -17.05
CA ILE A 57 17.37 17.63 -17.02
C ILE A 57 18.87 17.57 -16.75
N LEU A 58 19.32 16.76 -15.80
CA LEU A 58 20.74 16.54 -15.54
C LEU A 58 21.45 15.95 -16.78
N ALA A 59 20.85 14.96 -17.43
CA ALA A 59 21.41 14.39 -18.66
C ALA A 59 21.56 15.45 -19.77
N LYS A 60 20.56 16.32 -19.96
CA LYS A 60 20.63 17.46 -20.88
C LYS A 60 21.73 18.44 -20.50
N ALA A 61 21.84 18.79 -19.22
CA ALA A 61 22.87 19.70 -18.71
C ALA A 61 24.30 19.19 -19.00
N LEU A 62 24.51 17.87 -18.91
CA LEU A 62 25.79 17.22 -19.14
C LEU A 62 26.14 17.05 -20.62
N ASN A 63 25.15 16.69 -21.46
CA ASN A 63 25.34 16.31 -22.86
C ASN A 63 24.94 17.40 -23.88
N CYS A 64 24.45 18.56 -23.43
CA CYS A 64 24.23 19.70 -24.31
C CYS A 64 25.54 20.03 -25.07
N VAL A 65 25.43 20.53 -26.30
CA VAL A 65 26.60 20.93 -27.12
C VAL A 65 27.43 22.01 -26.42
N LYS A 66 26.77 22.89 -25.67
CA LYS A 66 27.41 23.93 -24.83
C LYS A 66 27.73 23.41 -23.41
N GLY A 67 27.59 22.11 -23.17
CA GLY A 67 27.70 21.47 -21.86
C GLY A 67 29.13 21.05 -21.48
N PRO A 68 29.41 20.83 -20.19
CA PRO A 68 28.46 20.90 -19.06
C PRO A 68 27.95 22.32 -18.77
N THR A 69 26.64 22.51 -18.74
CA THR A 69 26.00 23.82 -18.54
C THR A 69 24.79 23.70 -17.63
N VAL A 70 24.58 24.70 -16.78
CA VAL A 70 23.42 24.79 -15.89
C VAL A 70 22.11 24.97 -16.68
N ASN A 71 22.19 25.70 -17.78
CA ASN A 71 21.05 26.03 -18.63
C ASN A 71 21.23 25.35 -19.99
N PRO A 72 20.77 24.10 -20.16
CA PRO A 72 20.79 23.45 -21.47
C PRO A 72 19.94 24.24 -22.46
N ASP A 73 20.39 24.33 -23.72
CA ASP A 73 19.76 25.19 -24.73
C ASP A 73 18.38 24.72 -25.18
N GLY A 74 18.08 23.42 -25.06
CA GLY A 74 16.82 22.81 -25.51
C GLY A 74 16.68 22.71 -27.03
N THR A 75 17.57 23.35 -27.79
CA THR A 75 17.49 23.44 -29.25
C THR A 75 18.48 22.54 -29.98
N CYS A 76 19.58 22.12 -29.34
CA CYS A 76 20.52 21.20 -29.98
C CYS A 76 19.95 19.78 -30.10
N ASP A 77 20.49 19.00 -31.04
CA ASP A 77 20.07 17.62 -31.28
C ASP A 77 20.11 16.79 -30.00
N ASN A 78 21.21 16.86 -29.25
CA ASN A 78 21.37 16.12 -28.00
C ASN A 78 20.24 16.48 -27.00
N CYS A 79 19.90 17.76 -26.85
CA CYS A 79 18.83 18.16 -25.94
C CYS A 79 17.45 17.69 -26.42
N ARG A 80 17.18 17.74 -27.72
CA ARG A 80 15.91 17.26 -28.31
C ARG A 80 15.77 15.75 -28.18
N GLU A 81 16.84 15.00 -28.48
CA GLU A 81 16.87 13.55 -28.40
C GLU A 81 16.68 13.07 -26.95
N ILE A 82 17.34 13.70 -25.98
CA ILE A 82 17.18 13.37 -24.55
C ILE A 82 15.76 13.74 -24.06
N ALA A 83 15.20 14.87 -24.50
CA ALA A 83 13.84 15.26 -24.15
C ALA A 83 12.80 14.27 -24.70
N ALA A 84 12.98 13.82 -25.95
CA ALA A 84 12.14 12.83 -26.61
C ALA A 84 12.34 11.41 -26.06
N GLY A 85 13.47 11.13 -25.42
CA GLY A 85 13.81 9.81 -24.87
C GLY A 85 14.34 8.83 -25.92
N ASN A 86 14.93 9.32 -27.01
CA ASN A 86 15.47 8.50 -28.11
C ASN A 86 16.98 8.71 -28.35
N SER A 87 17.69 9.25 -27.36
CA SER A 87 19.14 9.43 -27.44
C SER A 87 19.89 8.09 -27.35
N LEU A 88 20.90 7.91 -28.20
CA LEU A 88 21.76 6.72 -28.16
C LEU A 88 22.73 6.72 -26.97
N ASP A 89 23.06 7.90 -26.46
CA ASP A 89 24.00 8.08 -25.35
C ASP A 89 23.31 8.24 -23.99
N VAL A 90 22.01 8.46 -23.98
CA VAL A 90 21.20 8.54 -22.74
C VAL A 90 20.15 7.44 -22.78
N LEU A 91 20.44 6.35 -22.09
CA LEU A 91 19.61 5.15 -22.06
C LEU A 91 18.74 5.18 -20.80
N GLU A 92 17.43 5.29 -21.00
CA GLU A 92 16.43 5.21 -19.94
C GLU A 92 15.88 3.79 -19.85
N ILE A 93 16.04 3.17 -18.69
CA ILE A 93 15.72 1.77 -18.42
C ILE A 93 14.76 1.75 -17.25
N ASP A 94 13.60 1.15 -17.48
CA ASP A 94 12.67 0.85 -16.41
C ASP A 94 13.13 -0.44 -15.69
N GLY A 95 13.52 -0.29 -14.43
CA GLY A 95 13.96 -1.38 -13.57
C GLY A 95 12.86 -2.40 -13.28
N ALA A 96 11.58 -2.04 -13.42
CA ALA A 96 10.48 -3.00 -13.30
C ALA A 96 10.42 -3.96 -14.50
N SER A 97 10.67 -3.43 -15.71
CA SER A 97 10.61 -4.20 -16.97
C SER A 97 11.94 -4.89 -17.32
N ASN A 98 13.06 -4.38 -16.81
CA ASN A 98 14.42 -4.85 -17.13
C ASN A 98 15.18 -5.27 -15.86
N ASN A 99 14.55 -6.11 -15.02
CA ASN A 99 15.09 -6.50 -13.71
C ASN A 99 16.11 -7.66 -13.73
N GLY A 100 16.29 -8.31 -14.88
CA GLY A 100 17.14 -9.48 -15.03
C GLY A 100 18.65 -9.18 -15.04
N VAL A 101 19.44 -10.20 -14.70
CA VAL A 101 20.90 -10.10 -14.61
C VAL A 101 21.54 -9.91 -15.98
N GLU A 102 21.01 -10.58 -17.01
CA GLU A 102 21.60 -10.54 -18.35
C GLU A 102 21.48 -9.15 -18.98
N GLN A 103 20.32 -8.49 -18.88
CA GLN A 103 20.15 -7.11 -19.37
C GLN A 103 21.15 -6.14 -18.73
N VAL A 104 21.40 -6.32 -17.43
CA VAL A 104 22.34 -5.49 -16.69
C VAL A 104 23.80 -5.82 -17.01
N ARG A 105 24.11 -7.08 -17.35
CA ARG A 105 25.43 -7.46 -17.88
C ARG A 105 25.67 -6.85 -19.25
N GLU A 106 24.70 -6.91 -20.15
CA GLU A 106 24.76 -6.26 -21.45
C GLU A 106 24.99 -4.76 -21.30
N LEU A 107 24.27 -4.12 -20.38
CA LEU A 107 24.49 -2.72 -20.04
C LEU A 107 25.92 -2.44 -19.62
N ARG A 108 26.47 -3.28 -18.73
CA ARG A 108 27.85 -3.14 -18.25
C ARG A 108 28.87 -3.28 -19.39
N GLU A 109 28.71 -4.28 -20.25
CA GLU A 109 29.61 -4.45 -21.39
C GLU A 109 29.51 -3.24 -22.34
N ASN A 110 28.29 -2.77 -22.58
CA ASN A 110 28.04 -1.57 -23.39
C ASN A 110 28.61 -0.28 -22.76
N ALA A 111 28.73 -0.21 -21.43
CA ALA A 111 29.27 0.95 -20.74
C ALA A 111 30.78 1.13 -20.97
N ARG A 112 31.50 0.08 -21.37
CA ARG A 112 32.94 0.14 -21.67
C ARG A 112 33.25 0.96 -22.93
N TYR A 113 32.32 1.00 -23.88
CA TYR A 113 32.49 1.75 -25.11
C TYR A 113 32.25 3.25 -24.90
N ALA A 114 32.99 4.07 -25.63
CA ALA A 114 32.82 5.52 -25.64
C ALA A 114 31.42 5.93 -26.13
N PRO A 115 30.92 7.12 -25.75
CA PRO A 115 29.66 7.64 -26.27
C PRO A 115 29.77 7.91 -27.78
N SER A 116 28.65 7.82 -28.49
CA SER A 116 28.58 7.97 -29.95
C SER A 116 28.68 9.42 -30.40
N LYS A 117 27.87 10.32 -29.81
CA LYS A 117 27.76 11.74 -30.20
C LYS A 117 27.93 12.70 -29.02
N SER A 118 27.64 12.23 -27.82
CA SER A 118 27.60 13.03 -26.59
C SER A 118 28.91 13.01 -25.81
N ARG A 119 29.05 13.90 -24.83
CA ARG A 119 30.23 13.93 -23.95
C ARG A 119 30.23 12.76 -22.95
N TYR A 120 29.06 12.38 -22.45
CA TYR A 120 28.88 11.30 -21.49
C TYR A 120 27.86 10.28 -21.99
N LYS A 121 28.08 9.01 -21.64
CA LYS A 121 27.13 7.92 -21.76
C LYS A 121 26.38 7.78 -20.43
N ILE A 122 25.09 8.08 -20.44
CA ILE A 122 24.28 8.22 -19.23
C ILE A 122 23.25 7.09 -19.18
N TYR A 123 23.24 6.36 -18.08
CA TYR A 123 22.24 5.32 -17.80
C TYR A 123 21.28 5.83 -16.74
N ILE A 124 20.03 6.05 -17.13
CA ILE A 124 18.94 6.39 -16.21
C ILE A 124 18.19 5.10 -15.91
N ILE A 125 18.24 4.62 -14.66
CA ILE A 125 17.52 3.43 -14.23
C ILE A 125 16.41 3.87 -13.27
N ASP A 126 15.17 3.87 -13.77
CA ASP A 126 13.99 4.18 -12.98
C ASP A 126 13.50 2.97 -12.19
N GLU A 127 12.86 3.21 -11.06
CA GLU A 127 12.45 2.19 -10.08
C GLU A 127 13.54 1.13 -9.82
N VAL A 128 14.77 1.58 -9.56
CA VAL A 128 15.95 0.70 -9.42
C VAL A 128 15.76 -0.38 -8.34
N HIS A 129 14.92 -0.13 -7.34
CA HIS A 129 14.60 -1.09 -6.29
C HIS A 129 13.90 -2.38 -6.81
N MET A 130 13.41 -2.37 -8.05
CA MET A 130 12.81 -3.53 -8.71
C MET A 130 13.85 -4.47 -9.35
N LEU A 131 15.13 -4.07 -9.43
CA LEU A 131 16.19 -4.93 -9.92
C LEU A 131 16.42 -6.13 -9.00
N THR A 132 16.73 -7.28 -9.60
CA THR A 132 17.11 -8.46 -8.82
C THR A 132 18.46 -8.25 -8.10
N ALA A 133 18.67 -8.93 -6.96
CA ALA A 133 19.93 -8.85 -6.22
C ALA A 133 21.16 -9.22 -7.08
N ALA A 134 21.01 -10.21 -7.96
CA ALA A 134 22.07 -10.61 -8.88
C ALA A 134 22.36 -9.53 -9.94
N ALA A 135 21.34 -8.80 -10.43
CA ALA A 135 21.52 -7.68 -11.34
C ALA A 135 22.25 -6.52 -10.64
N PHE A 136 21.89 -6.22 -9.39
CA PHE A 136 22.59 -5.23 -8.58
C PHE A 136 24.09 -5.55 -8.42
N ASN A 137 24.42 -6.79 -8.06
CA ASN A 137 25.81 -7.21 -7.91
C ASN A 137 26.60 -7.13 -9.22
N ALA A 138 25.94 -7.30 -10.37
CA ALA A 138 26.58 -7.14 -11.67
C ALA A 138 27.00 -5.69 -11.97
N LEU A 139 26.30 -4.70 -11.40
CA LEU A 139 26.63 -3.27 -11.53
C LEU A 139 27.71 -2.80 -10.56
N LEU A 140 27.90 -3.47 -9.42
CA LEU A 140 28.80 -2.99 -8.36
C LEU A 140 30.23 -2.76 -8.85
N LYS A 141 30.78 -3.68 -9.64
CA LYS A 141 32.14 -3.52 -10.22
C LYS A 141 32.26 -2.25 -11.06
N THR A 142 31.24 -1.94 -11.84
CA THR A 142 31.20 -0.75 -12.71
C THR A 142 30.96 0.53 -11.92
N LEU A 143 30.26 0.45 -10.78
CA LEU A 143 30.06 1.60 -9.89
C LEU A 143 31.29 1.88 -9.01
N GLU A 144 32.08 0.85 -8.71
CA GLU A 144 33.36 0.98 -7.99
C GLU A 144 34.45 1.61 -8.86
N GLU A 145 34.55 1.16 -10.11
CA GLU A 145 35.55 1.64 -11.08
C GLU A 145 34.85 2.11 -12.37
N PRO A 146 34.09 3.22 -12.33
CA PRO A 146 33.34 3.69 -13.48
C PRO A 146 34.28 4.30 -14.54
N PRO A 147 34.07 3.99 -15.83
CA PRO A 147 34.73 4.71 -16.90
C PRO A 147 34.42 6.22 -16.81
N PRO A 148 35.38 7.12 -17.12
CA PRO A 148 35.21 8.56 -16.90
C PRO A 148 34.09 9.19 -17.73
N HIS A 149 33.74 8.57 -18.87
CA HIS A 149 32.66 8.99 -19.75
C HIS A 149 31.29 8.42 -19.35
N VAL A 150 31.20 7.53 -18.36
CA VAL A 150 29.94 6.91 -17.94
C VAL A 150 29.37 7.62 -16.71
N LYS A 151 28.05 7.85 -16.72
CA LYS A 151 27.31 8.38 -15.58
C LYS A 151 26.07 7.53 -15.31
N PHE A 152 25.86 7.17 -14.06
CA PHE A 152 24.65 6.47 -13.62
C PHE A 152 23.70 7.42 -12.91
N ILE A 153 22.41 7.31 -13.21
CA ILE A 153 21.35 8.04 -12.53
C ILE A 153 20.27 7.04 -12.16
N PHE A 154 20.14 6.78 -10.87
CA PHE A 154 19.13 5.90 -10.31
C PHE A 154 17.95 6.71 -9.79
N ALA A 155 16.74 6.22 -9.98
CA ALA A 155 15.54 6.75 -9.34
C ALA A 155 14.81 5.63 -8.59
N THR A 156 14.26 5.94 -7.42
CA THR A 156 13.47 4.99 -6.63
C THR A 156 12.39 5.66 -5.81
N THR A 157 11.25 4.99 -5.71
CA THR A 157 10.21 5.29 -4.70
C THR A 157 10.48 4.65 -3.35
N GLU A 158 11.28 3.58 -3.31
CA GLU A 158 11.54 2.78 -2.12
C GLU A 158 13.05 2.71 -1.83
N PRO A 159 13.64 3.69 -1.13
CA PRO A 159 15.07 3.70 -0.84
C PRO A 159 15.53 2.53 0.04
N GLN A 160 14.66 2.04 0.93
CA GLN A 160 14.96 0.93 1.84
C GLN A 160 15.19 -0.42 1.15
N LYS A 161 14.66 -0.58 -0.08
CA LYS A 161 14.85 -1.79 -0.89
C LYS A 161 16.14 -1.73 -1.73
N VAL A 162 16.80 -0.58 -1.81
CA VAL A 162 18.06 -0.43 -2.54
C VAL A 162 19.21 -0.89 -1.64
N LEU A 163 20.14 -1.68 -2.19
CA LEU A 163 21.27 -2.19 -1.44
C LEU A 163 22.14 -1.05 -0.87
N PRO A 164 22.53 -1.09 0.42
CA PRO A 164 23.41 -0.07 1.01
C PRO A 164 24.75 0.11 0.28
N THR A 165 25.25 -0.95 -0.37
CA THR A 165 26.46 -0.93 -1.20
C THR A 165 26.34 -0.01 -2.41
N ILE A 166 25.13 0.22 -2.93
CA ILE A 166 24.89 1.14 -4.04
C ILE A 166 24.69 2.55 -3.50
N VAL A 167 23.89 2.69 -2.44
CA VAL A 167 23.62 3.98 -1.81
C VAL A 167 24.92 4.67 -1.41
N SER A 168 25.88 3.93 -0.84
CA SER A 168 27.19 4.45 -0.44
C SER A 168 28.07 4.94 -1.59
N ARG A 169 27.80 4.51 -2.83
CA ARG A 169 28.55 4.91 -4.04
C ARG A 169 27.82 5.97 -4.87
N CYS A 170 26.61 6.35 -4.47
CA CYS A 170 25.80 7.34 -5.17
C CYS A 170 25.74 8.64 -4.39
N GLN A 171 25.71 9.77 -5.11
CA GLN A 171 25.26 11.02 -4.50
C GLN A 171 23.73 10.98 -4.39
N ARG A 172 23.23 10.86 -3.15
CA ARG A 172 21.80 10.78 -2.86
C ARG A 172 21.15 12.17 -2.84
N PHE A 173 19.99 12.27 -3.49
CA PHE A 173 19.12 13.44 -3.52
C PHE A 173 17.71 13.02 -3.14
N ASP A 174 17.24 13.50 -2.00
CA ASP A 174 15.86 13.29 -1.55
C ASP A 174 14.98 14.42 -2.07
N LEU A 175 14.03 14.06 -2.92
CA LEU A 175 12.98 14.94 -3.43
C LEU A 175 11.75 14.80 -2.54
N HIS A 176 11.17 15.93 -2.14
CA HIS A 176 10.06 15.98 -1.19
C HIS A 176 8.70 16.00 -1.90
N ARG A 177 7.62 15.72 -1.16
CA ARG A 177 6.26 15.96 -1.67
C ARG A 177 6.09 17.46 -1.96
N ILE A 178 5.42 17.78 -3.06
CA ILE A 178 5.20 19.17 -3.46
C ILE A 178 4.01 19.72 -2.66
N PRO A 179 4.12 20.88 -1.99
CA PRO A 179 3.01 21.51 -1.29
C PRO A 179 1.79 21.72 -2.20
N ALA A 180 0.59 21.49 -1.67
CA ALA A 180 -0.66 21.56 -2.44
C ALA A 180 -0.86 22.92 -3.12
N LYS A 181 -0.49 24.01 -2.45
CA LYS A 181 -0.52 25.37 -2.99
C LYS A 181 0.33 25.56 -4.25
N LEU A 182 1.53 24.95 -4.29
CA LEU A 182 2.40 25.01 -5.46
C LEU A 182 1.85 24.16 -6.61
N ILE A 183 1.25 23.00 -6.32
CA ILE A 183 0.57 22.18 -7.34
C ILE A 183 -0.61 22.95 -7.91
N ALA A 184 -1.49 23.51 -7.07
CA ALA A 184 -2.66 24.28 -7.50
C ALA A 184 -2.25 25.47 -8.39
N GLY A 185 -1.22 26.22 -7.99
CA GLY A 185 -0.67 27.32 -8.81
C GLY A 185 -0.11 26.84 -10.16
N HIS A 186 0.53 25.66 -10.20
CA HIS A 186 1.01 25.08 -11.45
C HIS A 186 -0.14 24.61 -12.35
N LEU A 187 -1.19 24.00 -11.79
CA LEU A 187 -2.38 23.60 -12.54
C LEU A 187 -3.11 24.81 -13.13
N GLN A 188 -3.20 25.92 -12.40
CA GLN A 188 -3.74 27.18 -12.91
C GLN A 188 -2.91 27.73 -14.07
N PHE A 189 -1.58 27.63 -14.00
CA PHE A 189 -0.70 28.02 -15.10
C PHE A 189 -0.92 27.17 -16.35
N ILE A 190 -1.08 25.84 -16.20
CA ILE A 190 -1.42 24.94 -17.31
C ILE A 190 -2.80 25.29 -17.89
N ALA A 191 -3.80 25.47 -17.02
CA ALA A 191 -5.16 25.83 -17.43
C ALA A 191 -5.17 27.14 -18.24
N GLY A 192 -4.44 28.16 -17.81
CA GLY A 192 -4.30 29.42 -18.55
C GLY A 192 -3.68 29.26 -19.93
N LYS A 193 -2.69 28.37 -20.08
CA LYS A 193 -2.05 28.08 -21.38
C LYS A 193 -2.95 27.32 -22.34
N GLU A 194 -3.71 26.35 -21.83
CA GLU A 194 -4.66 25.55 -22.61
C GLU A 194 -6.03 26.23 -22.79
N LYS A 195 -6.22 27.44 -22.22
CA LYS A 195 -7.47 28.22 -22.23
C LYS A 195 -8.64 27.50 -21.53
N ILE A 196 -8.34 26.75 -20.47
CA ILE A 196 -9.31 26.09 -19.61
C ILE A 196 -9.67 27.02 -18.44
N THR A 197 -10.95 27.12 -18.12
CA THR A 197 -11.45 27.82 -16.93
C THR A 197 -11.45 26.86 -15.74
N LEU A 198 -10.36 26.88 -14.98
CA LEU A 198 -10.21 26.10 -13.75
C LEU A 198 -10.45 27.00 -12.53
N GLU A 199 -11.48 26.69 -11.74
CA GLU A 199 -11.74 27.42 -10.49
C GLU A 199 -10.60 27.18 -9.46
N PRO A 200 -10.25 28.18 -8.63
CA PRO A 200 -9.23 28.01 -7.60
C PRO A 200 -9.53 26.84 -6.65
N ALA A 201 -10.77 26.70 -6.19
CA ALA A 201 -11.20 25.59 -5.33
C ALA A 201 -11.01 24.22 -6.02
N ALA A 202 -11.31 24.12 -7.31
CA ALA A 202 -11.06 22.92 -8.10
C ALA A 202 -9.56 22.58 -8.19
N ALA A 203 -8.70 23.58 -8.43
CA ALA A 203 -7.25 23.39 -8.45
C ALA A 203 -6.71 22.88 -7.11
N HIS A 204 -7.22 23.41 -5.99
CA HIS A 204 -6.87 22.94 -4.64
C HIS A 204 -7.39 21.52 -4.37
N ALA A 205 -8.61 21.18 -4.81
CA ALA A 205 -9.15 19.83 -4.68
C ALA A 205 -8.32 18.78 -5.45
N ILE A 206 -7.87 19.10 -6.67
CA ILE A 206 -6.96 18.24 -7.45
C ILE A 206 -5.61 18.12 -6.73
N ALA A 207 -5.05 19.24 -6.26
CA ALA A 207 -3.75 19.26 -5.59
C ALA A 207 -3.73 18.40 -4.32
N ARG A 208 -4.78 18.47 -3.49
CA ARG A 208 -4.96 17.57 -2.34
C ARG A 208 -5.02 16.12 -2.80
N GLY A 209 -5.78 15.85 -3.86
CA GLY A 209 -5.94 14.49 -4.36
C GLY A 209 -4.74 13.85 -5.02
N ALA A 210 -3.80 14.65 -5.47
CA ALA A 210 -2.53 14.18 -6.00
C ALA A 210 -1.49 13.87 -4.89
N GLU A 211 -1.79 14.18 -3.62
CA GLU A 211 -0.92 13.95 -2.45
C GLU A 211 0.54 14.40 -2.66
N GLY A 212 0.75 15.52 -3.35
CA GLY A 212 2.08 16.05 -3.60
C GLY A 212 2.79 15.54 -4.86
N GLY A 213 2.16 14.66 -5.66
CA GLY A 213 2.65 14.19 -6.95
C GLY A 213 2.17 15.06 -8.11
N LEU A 214 3.04 15.89 -8.70
CA LEU A 214 2.65 16.78 -9.80
C LEU A 214 2.16 16.03 -11.04
N ARG A 215 2.82 14.91 -11.39
CA ARG A 215 2.41 14.07 -12.52
C ARG A 215 0.97 13.56 -12.37
N ASP A 216 0.60 13.18 -11.16
CA ASP A 216 -0.73 12.63 -10.89
C ASP A 216 -1.77 13.78 -10.93
N ALA A 217 -1.42 14.96 -10.42
CA ALA A 217 -2.24 16.17 -10.52
C ALA A 217 -2.50 16.60 -11.98
N GLU A 218 -1.47 16.62 -12.82
CA GLU A 218 -1.58 16.92 -14.26
C GLU A 218 -2.44 15.88 -14.98
N SER A 219 -2.31 14.61 -14.61
CA SER A 219 -3.13 13.53 -15.17
C SER A 219 -4.59 13.64 -14.76
N MET A 220 -4.86 14.05 -13.53
CA MET A 220 -6.21 14.34 -13.05
C MET A 220 -6.85 15.52 -13.80
N LEU A 221 -6.09 16.60 -14.03
CA LEU A 221 -6.56 17.74 -14.81
C LEU A 221 -6.89 17.33 -16.25
N ASP A 222 -6.03 16.54 -16.89
CA ASP A 222 -6.24 16.01 -18.25
C ASP A 222 -7.53 15.18 -18.35
N GLN A 223 -7.79 14.33 -17.35
CA GLN A 223 -9.03 13.55 -17.24
C GLN A 223 -10.25 14.45 -17.07
N LEU A 224 -10.19 15.47 -16.21
CA LEU A 224 -11.30 16.39 -15.99
C LEU A 224 -11.64 17.19 -17.24
N VAL A 225 -10.65 17.61 -18.03
CA VAL A 225 -10.89 18.26 -19.32
C VAL A 225 -11.65 17.34 -20.27
N ALA A 226 -11.34 16.04 -20.27
CA ALA A 226 -12.05 15.06 -21.09
C ALA A 226 -13.51 14.84 -20.64
N PHE A 227 -13.82 14.97 -19.35
CA PHE A 227 -15.18 14.77 -18.81
C PHE A 227 -16.05 16.04 -18.82
N CYS A 228 -15.50 17.17 -18.40
CA CYS A 228 -16.23 18.42 -18.14
C CYS A 228 -16.05 19.48 -19.24
N GLY A 229 -15.07 19.28 -20.13
CA GLY A 229 -14.73 20.25 -21.17
C GLY A 229 -13.89 21.41 -20.63
N GLU A 230 -14.25 22.64 -21.02
CA GLU A 230 -13.43 23.84 -20.78
C GLU A 230 -13.63 24.47 -19.40
N LYS A 231 -14.71 24.14 -18.68
CA LYS A 231 -15.03 24.71 -17.36
C LYS A 231 -15.01 23.61 -16.32
N ILE A 232 -14.17 23.76 -15.32
CA ILE A 232 -13.97 22.78 -14.26
C ILE A 232 -14.20 23.48 -12.92
N ALA A 233 -15.30 23.12 -12.26
CA ALA A 233 -15.65 23.57 -10.92
C ALA A 233 -15.24 22.54 -9.86
N GLU A 234 -15.25 22.93 -8.58
CA GLU A 234 -14.86 22.02 -7.49
C GLU A 234 -15.72 20.76 -7.45
N ASN A 235 -17.05 20.90 -7.59
CA ASN A 235 -17.98 19.77 -7.56
C ASN A 235 -17.69 18.73 -8.66
N ASP A 236 -17.18 19.16 -9.81
CA ASP A 236 -16.80 18.26 -10.89
C ASP A 236 -15.63 17.36 -10.46
N VAL A 237 -14.60 17.95 -9.84
CA VAL A 237 -13.46 17.22 -9.28
C VAL A 237 -13.91 16.20 -8.25
N LEU A 238 -14.76 16.64 -7.31
CA LEU A 238 -15.26 15.80 -6.24
C LEU A 238 -16.08 14.62 -6.76
N ASN A 239 -16.87 14.81 -7.81
CA ASN A 239 -17.73 13.77 -8.36
C ASN A 239 -16.97 12.80 -9.27
N VAL A 240 -16.07 13.30 -10.11
CA VAL A 240 -15.28 12.46 -11.04
C VAL A 240 -14.33 11.53 -10.28
N PHE A 241 -13.66 12.02 -9.25
CA PHE A 241 -12.69 11.23 -8.48
C PHE A 241 -13.26 10.64 -7.19
N GLY A 242 -14.54 10.85 -6.89
CA GLY A 242 -15.14 10.37 -5.64
C GLY A 242 -14.53 10.99 -4.40
N PHE A 243 -13.98 12.21 -4.49
CA PHE A 243 -13.41 12.92 -3.34
C PHE A 243 -14.52 13.53 -2.49
N THR A 244 -14.23 13.64 -1.20
CA THR A 244 -15.11 14.28 -0.23
C THR A 244 -14.72 15.75 -0.10
N SER A 245 -15.71 16.65 0.05
CA SER A 245 -15.43 18.07 0.28
C SER A 245 -14.84 18.27 1.67
N GLU A 246 -14.00 19.29 1.82
CA GLU A 246 -13.37 19.65 3.09
C GLU A 246 -14.43 19.99 4.16
N GLN A 247 -15.49 20.68 3.77
CA GLN A 247 -16.63 20.98 4.64
C GLN A 247 -17.31 19.72 5.18
N THR A 248 -17.39 18.65 4.39
CA THR A 248 -17.98 17.38 4.85
C THR A 248 -17.08 16.70 5.88
N VAL A 249 -15.76 16.76 5.70
CA VAL A 249 -14.79 16.23 6.67
C VAL A 249 -14.88 17.00 7.98
N VAL A 250 -14.95 18.33 7.90
CA VAL A 250 -15.12 19.23 9.06
C VAL A 250 -16.44 18.98 9.78
N ASP A 251 -17.55 18.82 9.06
CA ASP A 251 -18.86 18.55 9.65
C ASP A 251 -18.91 17.17 10.31
N LEU A 252 -18.41 16.13 9.63
CA LEU A 252 -18.33 14.77 10.19
C LEU A 252 -17.50 14.76 11.47
N MET A 253 -16.34 15.40 11.47
CA MET A 253 -15.51 15.53 12.67
C MET A 253 -16.24 16.31 13.78
N GLY A 254 -16.90 17.42 13.43
CA GLY A 254 -17.69 18.20 14.39
C GLY A 254 -18.77 17.37 15.09
N LYS A 255 -19.47 16.49 14.35
CA LYS A 255 -20.46 15.57 14.90
C LYS A 255 -19.83 14.49 15.79
N ILE A 256 -18.67 13.96 15.40
CA ILE A 256 -17.91 12.99 16.21
C ILE A 256 -17.47 13.62 17.54
N LEU A 257 -16.90 14.82 17.50
CA LEU A 257 -16.42 15.53 18.70
C LEU A 257 -17.54 15.92 19.66
N ARG A 258 -18.76 16.15 19.16
CA ARG A 258 -19.96 16.41 19.96
C ARG A 258 -20.66 15.13 20.44
N SER A 259 -20.09 13.96 20.17
CA SER A 259 -20.66 12.65 20.50
C SER A 259 -22.03 12.38 19.84
N GLU A 260 -22.27 12.94 18.65
CA GLU A 260 -23.52 12.78 17.89
C GLU A 260 -23.46 11.56 16.96
N THR A 261 -23.71 10.35 17.49
CA THR A 261 -23.56 9.10 16.73
C THR A 261 -24.48 9.00 15.50
N ALA A 262 -25.78 9.24 15.66
CA ALA A 262 -26.73 9.09 14.55
C ALA A 262 -26.45 10.11 13.42
N PRO A 263 -26.30 11.42 13.70
CA PRO A 263 -25.92 12.39 12.67
C PRO A 263 -24.58 12.07 11.97
N ALA A 264 -23.58 11.56 12.69
CA ALA A 264 -22.29 11.19 12.09
C ALA A 264 -22.44 9.99 11.11
N LEU A 265 -23.24 8.99 11.48
CA LEU A 265 -23.52 7.84 10.62
C LEU A 265 -24.36 8.22 9.40
N ASP A 266 -25.28 9.19 9.53
CA ASP A 266 -26.07 9.70 8.40
C ASP A 266 -25.18 10.37 7.34
N VAL A 267 -24.20 11.18 7.78
CA VAL A 267 -23.22 11.80 6.86
C VAL A 267 -22.42 10.72 6.14
N LEU A 268 -21.91 9.72 6.86
CA LEU A 268 -21.17 8.61 6.26
C LEU A 268 -22.04 7.81 5.26
N TYR A 269 -23.30 7.57 5.60
CA TYR A 269 -24.27 6.92 4.72
C TYR A 269 -24.43 7.72 3.42
N GLN A 270 -24.65 9.03 3.51
CA GLN A 270 -24.80 9.91 2.35
C GLN A 270 -23.55 9.90 1.45
N GLN A 271 -22.34 9.95 2.03
CA GLN A 271 -21.10 9.90 1.24
C GLN A 271 -20.92 8.53 0.55
N CYS A 272 -21.34 7.45 1.20
CA CYS A 272 -21.30 6.12 0.61
C CYS A 272 -22.28 5.99 -0.56
N GLU A 273 -23.51 6.48 -0.41
CA GLU A 273 -24.52 6.46 -1.49
C GLU A 273 -24.12 7.37 -2.66
N ALA A 274 -23.41 8.47 -2.37
CA ALA A 274 -22.84 9.35 -3.38
C ALA A 274 -21.59 8.76 -4.09
N GLY A 275 -21.19 7.53 -3.76
CA GLY A 275 -20.09 6.82 -4.41
C GLY A 275 -18.69 7.36 -4.05
N LYS A 276 -18.54 8.05 -2.92
CA LYS A 276 -17.25 8.60 -2.48
C LYS A 276 -16.30 7.50 -2.02
N ASP A 277 -14.99 7.77 -2.10
CA ASP A 277 -13.98 6.83 -1.63
C ASP A 277 -13.88 6.85 -0.10
N MET A 278 -14.35 5.78 0.54
CA MET A 278 -14.34 5.60 1.99
C MET A 278 -12.94 5.50 2.60
N MET A 279 -11.96 4.93 1.89
CA MET A 279 -10.57 4.89 2.38
C MET A 279 -10.02 6.29 2.45
N ARG A 280 -10.28 7.06 1.40
CA ARG A 280 -9.81 8.43 1.32
C ARG A 280 -10.47 9.33 2.36
N LEU A 281 -11.78 9.21 2.56
CA LEU A 281 -12.47 9.94 3.62
C LEU A 281 -11.88 9.60 5.02
N MET A 282 -11.47 8.36 5.25
CA MET A 282 -10.77 7.98 6.49
C MET A 282 -9.40 8.69 6.60
N SER A 283 -8.58 8.67 5.54
CA SER A 283 -7.29 9.36 5.51
C SER A 283 -7.43 10.89 5.68
N ASP A 284 -8.48 11.48 5.10
CA ASP A 284 -8.81 12.91 5.23
C ASP A 284 -9.21 13.25 6.67
N LEU A 285 -10.00 12.41 7.36
CA LEU A 285 -10.31 12.60 8.78
C LEU A 285 -9.06 12.51 9.68
N ILE A 286 -8.18 11.55 9.43
CA ILE A 286 -6.93 11.40 10.19
C ILE A 286 -6.04 12.63 9.97
N SER A 287 -5.94 13.11 8.73
CA SER A 287 -5.20 14.32 8.40
C SER A 287 -5.78 15.54 9.11
N TYR A 288 -7.10 15.67 9.14
CA TYR A 288 -7.78 16.74 9.85
C TYR A 288 -7.56 16.68 11.38
N LEU A 289 -7.58 15.50 11.99
CA LEU A 289 -7.25 15.33 13.43
C LEU A 289 -5.80 15.74 13.72
N ARG A 290 -4.86 15.39 12.84
CA ARG A 290 -3.47 15.84 12.94
C ARG A 290 -3.38 17.36 12.87
N ASP A 291 -4.08 17.98 11.92
CA ASP A 291 -4.08 19.44 11.77
C ASP A 291 -4.69 20.11 13.01
N LEU A 292 -5.73 19.53 13.60
CA LEU A 292 -6.31 19.96 14.87
C LEU A 292 -5.28 19.88 16.02
N LEU A 293 -4.53 18.78 16.12
CA LEU A 293 -3.48 18.59 17.14
C LEU A 293 -2.36 19.62 16.98
N VAL A 294 -1.90 19.82 15.75
CA VAL A 294 -0.87 20.80 15.41
C VAL A 294 -1.36 22.21 15.73
N PHE A 295 -2.60 22.54 15.41
CA PHE A 295 -3.22 23.83 15.75
C PHE A 295 -3.25 24.06 17.26
N LYS A 296 -3.64 23.07 18.07
CA LYS A 296 -3.62 23.16 19.54
C LYS A 296 -2.21 23.36 20.10
N ALA A 297 -1.21 22.69 19.52
CA ALA A 297 0.18 22.82 19.96
C ALA A 297 0.83 24.14 19.53
N LYS A 298 0.52 24.61 18.32
CA LYS A 298 1.05 25.84 17.73
C LYS A 298 0.02 26.46 16.76
N PRO A 299 -0.76 27.46 17.20
CA PRO A 299 -1.81 28.08 16.39
C PRO A 299 -1.31 28.71 15.08
N ASP A 300 -0.06 29.16 15.05
CA ASP A 300 0.56 29.80 13.88
C ASP A 300 1.11 28.81 12.84
N ALA A 301 1.18 27.51 13.15
CA ALA A 301 1.86 26.53 12.30
C ALA A 301 1.14 26.25 10.97
N LEU A 302 -0.16 26.51 10.89
CA LEU A 302 -1.03 26.14 9.77
C LEU A 302 -1.54 27.34 8.97
N GLN A 303 -1.12 28.56 9.30
CA GLN A 303 -1.63 29.80 8.68
C GLN A 303 -1.37 29.88 7.17
N GLU A 304 -0.33 29.23 6.65
CA GLU A 304 0.02 29.29 5.22
C GLU A 304 -0.64 28.19 4.36
N ASP A 305 -1.10 27.11 5.01
CA ASP A 305 -1.51 25.86 4.36
C ASP A 305 -3.03 25.63 4.36
N VAL A 306 -3.78 26.31 5.25
CA VAL A 306 -5.21 26.05 5.51
C VAL A 306 -6.06 27.29 5.21
N ASP A 307 -7.23 27.08 4.60
CA ASP A 307 -8.16 28.18 4.29
C ASP A 307 -8.74 28.85 5.56
N PRO A 308 -9.04 30.17 5.53
CA PRO A 308 -9.51 30.90 6.71
C PRO A 308 -10.81 30.37 7.32
N GLU A 309 -11.68 29.74 6.53
CA GLU A 309 -12.91 29.10 7.04
C GLU A 309 -12.60 27.83 7.83
N THR A 310 -11.73 26.98 7.30
CA THR A 310 -11.25 25.77 7.99
C THR A 310 -10.50 26.13 9.26
N GLN A 311 -9.70 27.21 9.27
CA GLN A 311 -9.02 27.68 10.47
C GLN A 311 -9.99 28.07 11.59
N LYS A 312 -11.13 28.70 11.28
CA LYS A 312 -12.18 28.99 12.27
C LYS A 312 -12.83 27.72 12.79
N ALA A 313 -13.08 26.74 11.92
CA ALA A 313 -13.64 25.46 12.32
C ALA A 313 -12.68 24.67 13.23
N LEU A 314 -11.39 24.66 12.90
CA LEU A 314 -10.33 24.08 13.73
C LEU A 314 -10.29 24.73 15.12
N ALA A 315 -10.36 26.07 15.19
CA ALA A 315 -10.39 26.78 16.47
C ALA A 315 -11.60 26.39 17.33
N ALA A 316 -12.80 26.35 16.73
CA ALA A 316 -14.01 25.96 17.45
C ALA A 316 -13.99 24.49 17.91
N GLN A 317 -13.41 23.59 17.11
CA GLN A 317 -13.32 22.17 17.43
C GLN A 317 -12.18 21.86 18.41
N ALA A 318 -11.12 22.68 18.44
CA ALA A 318 -10.00 22.55 19.36
C ALA A 318 -10.43 22.76 20.83
N GLU A 319 -11.48 23.55 21.06
CA GLU A 319 -12.07 23.78 22.38
C GLU A 319 -12.92 22.59 22.87
N LEU A 320 -13.35 21.69 21.97
CA LEU A 320 -14.25 20.58 22.31
C LEU A 320 -13.54 19.33 22.84
N ILE A 321 -12.22 19.22 22.66
CA ILE A 321 -11.47 17.98 22.93
C ILE A 321 -10.14 18.24 23.61
N GLU A 322 -9.81 17.45 24.62
CA GLU A 322 -8.50 17.47 25.28
C GLU A 322 -7.41 16.76 24.46
N ASN A 323 -6.15 17.12 24.67
CA ASN A 323 -5.02 16.60 23.88
C ASN A 323 -4.89 15.07 23.94
N ASP A 324 -5.06 14.48 25.12
CA ASP A 324 -4.94 13.02 25.30
C ASP A 324 -6.02 12.26 24.52
N ARG A 325 -7.27 12.75 24.58
CA ARG A 325 -8.39 12.19 23.82
C ARG A 325 -8.19 12.34 22.32
N LEU A 326 -7.58 13.44 21.88
CA LEU A 326 -7.27 13.68 20.47
C LEU A 326 -6.23 12.67 19.94
N LEU A 327 -5.20 12.36 20.73
CA LEU A 327 -4.22 11.32 20.40
C LEU A 327 -4.87 9.93 20.31
N ASP A 328 -5.73 9.60 21.28
CA ASP A 328 -6.48 8.33 21.27
C ASP A 328 -7.38 8.19 20.03
N LEU A 329 -8.03 9.28 19.60
CA LEU A 329 -8.83 9.28 18.36
C LEU A 329 -7.97 9.02 17.13
N ILE A 330 -6.81 9.68 17.02
CA ILE A 330 -5.89 9.49 15.90
C ILE A 330 -5.46 8.03 15.81
N ASP A 331 -5.09 7.41 16.93
CA ASP A 331 -4.68 6.01 16.98
C ASP A 331 -5.84 5.07 16.61
N GLN A 332 -7.05 5.34 17.08
CA GLN A 332 -8.24 4.54 16.74
C GLN A 332 -8.57 4.56 15.25
N PHE A 333 -8.56 5.75 14.64
CA PHE A 333 -8.82 5.88 13.20
C PHE A 333 -7.68 5.30 12.36
N ALA A 334 -6.41 5.50 12.74
CA ALA A 334 -5.27 4.88 12.06
C ALA A 334 -5.32 3.34 12.11
N GLN A 335 -5.69 2.75 13.26
CA GLN A 335 -5.90 1.31 13.38
C GLN A 335 -7.08 0.83 12.52
N ALA A 336 -8.14 1.61 12.44
CA ALA A 336 -9.29 1.30 11.58
C ALA A 336 -8.91 1.34 10.09
N GLU A 337 -8.17 2.37 9.66
CA GLU A 337 -7.65 2.51 8.28
C GLU A 337 -6.82 1.28 7.86
N GLY A 338 -5.91 0.83 8.74
CA GLY A 338 -5.11 -0.37 8.50
C GLY A 338 -5.95 -1.65 8.29
N ARG A 339 -7.07 -1.78 9.01
CA ARG A 339 -8.02 -2.91 8.87
C ARG A 339 -8.89 -2.75 7.62
N MET A 340 -9.34 -1.53 7.31
CA MET A 340 -10.18 -1.22 6.15
C MET A 340 -9.49 -1.55 4.83
N LYS A 341 -8.16 -1.41 4.76
CA LYS A 341 -7.37 -1.68 3.55
C LYS A 341 -7.62 -3.07 2.95
N TRP A 342 -7.86 -4.08 3.80
CA TRP A 342 -8.05 -5.48 3.38
C TRP A 342 -9.49 -5.97 3.57
N ALA A 343 -10.39 -5.09 4.00
CA ALA A 343 -11.76 -5.47 4.32
C ALA A 343 -12.66 -5.47 3.08
N PRO A 344 -13.56 -6.47 2.94
CA PRO A 344 -14.53 -6.50 1.85
C PRO A 344 -15.60 -5.40 1.98
N ASN A 345 -16.01 -5.06 3.21
CA ASN A 345 -17.00 -4.03 3.49
C ASN A 345 -16.37 -2.86 4.27
N LYS A 346 -15.77 -1.93 3.54
CA LYS A 346 -15.12 -0.73 4.11
C LYS A 346 -16.08 0.16 4.89
N LYS A 347 -17.34 0.28 4.44
CA LYS A 347 -18.39 1.07 5.10
C LYS A 347 -18.61 0.60 6.54
N LEU A 348 -18.83 -0.70 6.74
CA LEU A 348 -19.06 -1.27 8.07
C LEU A 348 -17.88 -0.99 9.02
N HIS A 349 -16.65 -1.13 8.54
CA HIS A 349 -15.48 -0.86 9.37
C HIS A 349 -15.36 0.62 9.76
N PHE A 350 -15.75 1.52 8.88
CA PHE A 350 -15.80 2.95 9.14
C PHE A 350 -16.92 3.28 10.15
N GLU A 351 -18.13 2.75 9.97
CA GLU A 351 -19.24 2.92 10.93
C GLU A 351 -18.84 2.46 12.34
N VAL A 352 -18.21 1.27 12.45
CA VAL A 352 -17.71 0.75 13.72
C VAL A 352 -16.60 1.64 14.29
N ALA A 353 -15.72 2.21 13.46
CA ALA A 353 -14.68 3.13 13.91
C ALA A 353 -15.28 4.41 14.50
N ILE A 354 -16.27 5.01 13.83
CA ILE A 354 -16.99 6.20 14.33
C ILE A 354 -17.67 5.90 15.66
N ILE A 355 -18.39 4.78 15.76
CA ILE A 355 -19.08 4.40 17.00
C ILE A 355 -18.08 4.22 18.15
N LYS A 356 -16.95 3.55 17.89
CA LYS A 356 -15.90 3.35 18.90
C LYS A 356 -15.25 4.67 19.32
N ALA A 357 -14.95 5.55 18.36
CA ALA A 357 -14.40 6.87 18.63
C ALA A 357 -15.32 7.68 19.56
N ILE A 358 -16.63 7.75 19.25
CA ILE A 358 -17.61 8.46 20.09
C ILE A 358 -17.75 7.82 21.46
N GLN A 359 -17.75 6.48 21.55
CA GLN A 359 -17.77 5.79 22.84
C GLN A 359 -16.54 6.12 23.69
N SER A 360 -15.36 6.16 23.07
CA SER A 360 -14.10 6.53 23.72
C SER A 360 -14.12 7.95 24.26
N LEU A 361 -14.74 8.90 23.55
CA LEU A 361 -14.89 10.29 24.00
C LEU A 361 -15.81 10.41 25.22
N ASN A 362 -16.76 9.49 25.38
CA ASN A 362 -17.69 9.46 26.51
C ASN A 362 -17.18 8.64 27.71
N GLN A 363 -16.04 7.97 27.59
CA GLN A 363 -15.46 7.23 28.72
C GLN A 363 -14.91 8.23 29.75
N ALA A 364 -15.29 8.03 31.01
CA ALA A 364 -14.71 8.77 32.12
C ALA A 364 -13.22 8.40 32.23
N THR A 365 -12.37 9.42 32.33
CA THR A 365 -10.94 9.19 32.56
C THR A 365 -10.73 8.58 33.95
N LEU A 366 -9.65 7.82 34.13
CA LEU A 366 -9.34 7.22 35.44
C LEU A 366 -9.22 8.31 36.53
N ASP A 367 -8.70 9.48 36.16
CA ASP A 367 -8.58 10.64 37.03
C ASP A 367 -9.95 11.20 37.43
N GLU A 368 -10.91 11.33 36.50
CA GLU A 368 -12.30 11.70 36.83
C GLU A 368 -12.98 10.68 37.76
N VAL A 369 -12.67 9.38 37.59
CA VAL A 369 -13.21 8.33 38.45
C VAL A 369 -12.58 8.39 39.84
N ILE A 370 -11.26 8.64 39.94
CA ILE A 370 -10.54 8.82 41.20
C ILE A 370 -11.00 10.09 41.92
N GLU A 371 -11.23 11.18 41.21
CA GLU A 371 -11.74 12.43 41.75
C GLU A 371 -13.17 12.25 42.28
N ARG A 372 -14.07 11.62 41.51
CA ARG A 372 -15.42 11.28 41.98
C ARG A 372 -15.41 10.33 43.18
N LEU A 373 -14.50 9.36 43.21
CA LEU A 373 -14.33 8.45 44.36
C LEU A 373 -13.76 9.18 45.58
N GLY A 374 -12.87 10.16 45.38
CA GLY A 374 -12.36 11.05 46.42
C GLY A 374 -13.45 11.93 47.00
N GLU A 375 -14.30 12.54 46.16
CA GLU A 375 -15.45 13.35 46.56
C GLU A 375 -16.50 12.53 47.33
N LEU A 376 -16.76 11.29 46.90
CA LEU A 376 -17.63 10.34 47.60
C LEU A 376 -17.04 9.90 48.95
N ARG A 377 -15.72 9.75 49.05
CA ARG A 377 -15.02 9.38 50.30
C ARG A 377 -14.97 10.53 51.30
N ASP A 378 -14.83 11.76 50.82
CA ASP A 378 -14.71 12.96 51.66
C ASP A 378 -16.08 13.57 52.05
N GLY A 379 -17.19 12.89 51.72
CA GLY A 379 -18.51 13.17 52.26
C GLY A 379 -19.10 14.53 51.88
N LYS A 380 -18.62 15.17 50.81
CA LYS A 380 -19.25 16.37 50.27
C LYS A 380 -20.38 15.98 49.34
N THR A 381 -21.61 16.04 49.84
CA THR A 381 -22.80 16.09 49.00
C THR A 381 -22.72 17.31 48.09
N SER A 382 -22.40 17.09 46.82
CA SER A 382 -22.36 18.12 45.79
C SER A 382 -23.77 18.67 45.56
N THR A 383 -23.97 19.92 45.95
CA THR A 383 -25.08 20.77 45.50
C THR A 383 -25.20 20.75 43.98
N GLU A 384 -26.43 20.57 43.50
CA GLU A 384 -26.84 20.54 42.10
C GLU A 384 -26.15 21.58 41.22
N LYS A 385 -25.48 21.11 40.14
CA LYS A 385 -25.27 21.88 38.92
C LYS A 385 -26.03 21.21 37.77
N LYS A 386 -27.28 21.65 37.63
CA LYS A 386 -28.08 21.80 36.40
C LYS A 386 -27.59 20.98 35.18
N THR A 387 -28.10 19.76 35.05
CA THR A 387 -28.16 19.06 33.76
C THR A 387 -29.58 19.23 33.21
N LEU A 388 -29.69 19.69 31.95
CA LEU A 388 -30.96 19.84 31.24
C LEU A 388 -31.69 18.49 31.18
N ALA A 389 -32.85 18.45 31.82
CA ALA A 389 -33.85 17.40 31.64
C ALA A 389 -34.80 17.81 30.51
N ALA A 390 -34.88 16.99 29.46
CA ALA A 390 -36.03 16.95 28.56
C ALA A 390 -36.32 15.49 28.19
N ALA A 391 -37.14 14.85 29.02
CA ALA A 391 -37.95 13.71 28.65
C ALA A 391 -39.28 13.83 29.40
N PRO A 392 -40.44 13.86 28.72
CA PRO A 392 -41.71 13.65 29.38
C PRO A 392 -42.12 12.18 29.24
N GLU A 393 -42.50 11.61 30.38
CA GLU A 393 -43.05 10.27 30.49
C GLU A 393 -44.59 10.34 30.50
N ARG A 394 -45.20 9.25 29.98
CA ARG A 394 -46.54 8.69 30.24
C ARG A 394 -47.69 8.99 29.27
N SER A 395 -48.16 7.91 28.64
CA SER A 395 -49.48 7.37 28.97
C SER A 395 -49.62 5.92 28.50
N ALA A 396 -49.76 5.00 29.46
CA ALA A 396 -50.30 3.67 29.23
C ALA A 396 -51.83 3.73 29.17
N LYS A 397 -52.44 3.12 28.14
CA LYS A 397 -53.82 2.66 28.18
C LYS A 397 -53.91 1.27 27.53
N GLN A 398 -54.51 0.36 28.29
CA GLN A 398 -54.92 -0.98 27.90
C GLN A 398 -55.93 -0.95 26.75
N SER A 399 -55.90 -1.96 25.88
CA SER A 399 -57.13 -2.68 25.52
C SER A 399 -56.80 -4.06 24.97
N SER A 400 -57.36 -5.06 25.64
CA SER A 400 -57.51 -6.44 25.22
C SER A 400 -58.78 -6.61 24.37
N VAL A 401 -58.70 -7.26 23.21
CA VAL A 401 -59.85 -7.96 22.62
C VAL A 401 -59.38 -9.29 22.03
N VAL A 402 -60.08 -10.34 22.46
CA VAL A 402 -60.01 -11.74 22.03
C VAL A 402 -60.84 -11.92 20.76
N ALA A 403 -60.35 -12.64 19.76
CA ALA A 403 -61.17 -13.58 18.95
C ALA A 403 -60.29 -14.42 18.01
N ALA A 404 -60.46 -15.73 18.12
CA ALA A 404 -59.85 -16.77 17.31
C ALA A 404 -60.66 -17.07 16.05
N VAL A 405 -59.99 -17.49 14.96
CA VAL A 405 -60.49 -18.55 14.05
C VAL A 405 -59.29 -19.32 13.45
N SER A 406 -59.35 -20.65 13.57
CA SER A 406 -58.57 -21.72 12.91
C SER A 406 -58.53 -21.58 11.38
N ALA A 407 -57.77 -22.29 10.53
CA ALA A 407 -56.89 -23.46 10.59
C ALA A 407 -56.11 -23.51 9.25
N ALA A 408 -54.89 -24.08 9.24
CA ALA A 408 -54.41 -25.10 8.30
C ALA A 408 -52.86 -25.08 8.19
N SER A 409 -52.27 -26.12 8.78
CA SER A 409 -50.94 -26.75 8.54
C SER A 409 -50.58 -26.90 7.03
N PRO A 410 -49.31 -27.18 6.63
CA PRO A 410 -48.41 -28.12 7.33
C PRO A 410 -46.88 -27.92 7.33
N ALA A 411 -46.29 -28.62 8.32
CA ALA A 411 -45.06 -29.42 8.32
C ALA A 411 -43.70 -28.72 8.09
N GLY A 412 -42.64 -29.01 8.86
CA GLY A 412 -42.47 -30.00 9.92
C GLY A 412 -40.98 -30.25 10.20
N ASN A 413 -40.70 -30.55 11.47
CA ASN A 413 -39.50 -31.18 12.07
C ASN A 413 -38.17 -30.39 12.01
N GLY A 414 -37.53 -30.03 13.13
CA GLY A 414 -37.56 -30.62 14.46
C GLY A 414 -36.22 -31.33 14.72
N GLU A 415 -35.31 -30.61 15.39
CA GLU A 415 -34.03 -31.10 15.89
C GLU A 415 -34.21 -32.29 16.85
N GLN A 416 -33.30 -33.27 16.77
CA GLN A 416 -33.05 -34.24 17.83
C GLN A 416 -31.57 -34.23 18.23
N LYS A 417 -31.37 -34.11 19.53
CA LYS A 417 -30.10 -34.21 20.25
C LYS A 417 -29.83 -35.65 20.71
N ALA A 418 -28.53 -35.91 20.91
CA ALA A 418 -27.88 -36.98 21.69
C ALA A 418 -27.54 -38.28 20.94
N PRO A 419 -26.53 -39.09 21.38
CA PRO A 419 -25.70 -38.98 22.58
C PRO A 419 -24.17 -39.11 22.36
N ARG A 420 -23.44 -38.84 23.44
CA ARG A 420 -22.00 -39.09 23.65
C ARG A 420 -21.78 -40.58 23.89
N VAL A 421 -20.88 -41.22 23.14
CA VAL A 421 -20.40 -42.59 23.36
C VAL A 421 -18.88 -42.52 23.52
N ALA A 422 -18.37 -43.10 24.61
CA ALA A 422 -16.96 -43.34 24.85
C ALA A 422 -16.56 -44.74 24.32
N GLU A 423 -15.25 -44.96 24.16
CA GLU A 423 -14.55 -46.19 23.73
C GLU A 423 -14.54 -46.41 22.19
N SER A 424 -13.47 -46.87 21.54
CA SER A 424 -12.21 -47.49 21.97
C SER A 424 -11.18 -47.36 20.83
N ALA A 425 -9.90 -47.39 21.20
CA ALA A 425 -8.76 -47.36 20.29
C ALA A 425 -8.68 -48.65 19.46
N ASN A 426 -8.89 -48.56 18.13
CA ASN A 426 -8.46 -49.53 17.10
C ASN A 426 -8.83 -49.03 15.68
N GLY A 427 -8.46 -47.79 15.33
CA GLY A 427 -8.79 -47.18 14.02
C GLY A 427 -7.64 -46.51 13.26
N ASP A 428 -6.42 -46.48 13.80
CA ASP A 428 -5.32 -45.70 13.22
C ASP A 428 -4.81 -46.25 11.88
N ASP A 429 -4.84 -47.57 11.71
CA ASP A 429 -4.26 -48.25 10.54
C ASP A 429 -5.09 -48.09 9.25
N ASP A 430 -6.37 -47.72 9.36
CA ASP A 430 -7.29 -47.60 8.21
C ASP A 430 -7.30 -46.16 7.65
N VAL A 431 -7.18 -45.15 8.52
CA VAL A 431 -7.17 -43.73 8.15
C VAL A 431 -5.88 -43.37 7.41
N GLU A 432 -4.74 -43.93 7.82
CA GLU A 432 -3.47 -43.69 7.13
C GLU A 432 -3.44 -44.34 5.73
N LYS A 433 -4.06 -45.52 5.57
CA LYS A 433 -4.20 -46.18 4.26
C LYS A 433 -5.10 -45.40 3.31
N ILE A 434 -6.19 -44.82 3.83
CA ILE A 434 -7.08 -43.93 3.07
C ILE A 434 -6.30 -42.68 2.60
N TRP A 435 -5.49 -42.07 3.48
CA TRP A 435 -4.68 -40.91 3.12
C TRP A 435 -3.66 -41.23 2.02
N ARG A 436 -2.93 -42.36 2.11
CA ARG A 436 -1.96 -42.75 1.07
C ARG A 436 -2.59 -42.91 -0.30
N ARG A 437 -3.79 -43.50 -0.36
CA ARG A 437 -4.56 -43.67 -1.61
C ARG A 437 -5.13 -42.36 -2.15
N ALA A 438 -5.53 -41.43 -1.29
CA ALA A 438 -5.96 -40.10 -1.70
C ALA A 438 -4.77 -39.25 -2.20
N PHE A 439 -3.62 -39.35 -1.53
CA PHE A 439 -2.39 -38.68 -1.90
C PHE A 439 -1.88 -39.11 -3.29
N SER A 440 -1.93 -40.41 -3.61
CA SER A 440 -1.48 -40.91 -4.92
C SER A 440 -2.35 -40.44 -6.10
N LYS A 441 -3.57 -39.96 -5.82
CA LYS A 441 -4.50 -39.43 -6.84
C LYS A 441 -4.39 -37.91 -7.04
N ILE A 442 -3.52 -37.21 -6.31
CA ILE A 442 -3.32 -35.77 -6.49
C ILE A 442 -2.68 -35.53 -7.87
N PRO A 443 -3.26 -34.68 -8.75
CA PRO A 443 -2.73 -34.45 -10.10
C PRO A 443 -1.31 -33.88 -10.10
N ASN A 444 -0.44 -34.40 -10.97
CA ASN A 444 0.97 -33.96 -11.10
C ASN A 444 1.11 -32.47 -11.45
N GLN A 445 0.11 -31.86 -12.08
CA GLN A 445 0.09 -30.43 -12.41
C GLN A 445 0.01 -29.52 -11.16
N LYS A 446 -0.33 -30.05 -9.97
CA LYS A 446 -0.39 -29.31 -8.71
C LYS A 446 0.73 -29.74 -7.75
N ALA A 447 1.99 -29.59 -8.19
CA ALA A 447 3.19 -29.95 -7.43
C ALA A 447 3.23 -29.35 -6.01
N PHE A 448 2.79 -28.10 -5.83
CA PHE A 448 2.76 -27.44 -4.51
C PHE A 448 1.79 -28.10 -3.50
N VAL A 449 0.62 -28.57 -3.96
CA VAL A 449 -0.35 -29.24 -3.09
C VAL A 449 0.17 -30.62 -2.70
N ARG A 450 0.79 -31.34 -3.65
CA ARG A 450 1.42 -32.64 -3.40
C ARG A 450 2.59 -32.53 -2.41
N ASN A 451 3.47 -31.55 -2.59
CA ASN A 451 4.59 -31.35 -1.67
C ASN A 451 4.11 -30.95 -0.27
N SER A 452 3.06 -30.14 -0.18
CA SER A 452 2.49 -29.74 1.11
C SER A 452 1.77 -30.91 1.80
N ALA A 453 1.06 -31.74 1.04
CA ALA A 453 0.35 -32.91 1.55
C ALA A 453 1.31 -34.05 1.98
N ALA A 454 2.51 -34.13 1.39
CA ALA A 454 3.52 -35.13 1.76
C ALA A 454 4.09 -34.90 3.16
N VAL A 455 4.13 -33.65 3.60
CA VAL A 455 4.66 -33.23 4.90
C VAL A 455 3.60 -33.33 6.01
N ALA A 456 2.33 -33.50 5.65
CA ALA A 456 1.22 -33.61 6.58
C ALA A 456 1.27 -34.92 7.40
N HIS A 457 1.02 -34.82 8.70
CA HIS A 457 0.83 -35.99 9.58
C HIS A 457 -0.66 -36.29 9.69
N VAL A 458 -1.06 -37.53 9.38
CA VAL A 458 -2.44 -37.96 9.62
C VAL A 458 -2.60 -38.18 11.11
N LEU A 459 -3.57 -37.49 11.72
CA LEU A 459 -3.93 -37.65 13.12
C LEU A 459 -5.22 -38.49 13.23
N PRO A 460 -5.49 -39.10 14.39
CA PRO A 460 -6.70 -39.88 14.61
C PRO A 460 -7.95 -39.07 14.24
N SER A 461 -8.84 -39.65 13.45
CA SER A 461 -10.04 -38.95 12.98
C SER A 461 -11.03 -38.69 14.12
N GLU A 462 -11.51 -37.45 14.24
CA GLU A 462 -12.56 -37.07 15.20
C GLU A 462 -13.94 -37.15 14.49
N GLY A 463 -14.58 -38.32 14.51
CA GLY A 463 -15.88 -38.52 13.89
C GLY A 463 -15.84 -38.36 12.36
N ARG A 464 -16.50 -37.32 11.81
CA ARG A 464 -16.50 -37.00 10.37
C ARG A 464 -15.34 -36.09 9.95
N HIS A 465 -14.44 -35.76 10.88
CA HIS A 465 -13.30 -34.88 10.62
C HIS A 465 -12.04 -35.67 10.33
N PHE A 466 -11.45 -35.41 9.16
CA PHE A 466 -10.14 -35.94 8.79
C PHE A 466 -9.07 -34.94 9.24
N VAL A 467 -8.27 -35.31 10.23
CA VAL A 467 -7.36 -34.36 10.91
C VAL A 467 -5.95 -34.47 10.35
N LEU A 468 -5.42 -33.37 9.81
CA LEU A 468 -4.02 -33.25 9.39
C LEU A 468 -3.25 -32.35 10.35
N GLY A 469 -2.16 -32.91 10.90
CA GLY A 469 -1.22 -32.25 11.79
C GLY A 469 0.00 -31.70 11.06
N PHE A 470 0.40 -30.48 11.39
CA PHE A 470 1.67 -29.87 10.97
C PHE A 470 2.52 -29.49 12.19
N SER A 471 3.84 -29.55 12.03
CA SER A 471 4.80 -29.01 13.00
C SER A 471 4.80 -27.46 12.96
N PRO A 472 5.11 -26.75 14.07
CA PRO A 472 5.13 -25.29 14.12
C PRO A 472 6.04 -24.62 13.06
N ASP A 473 7.07 -25.32 12.61
CA ASP A 473 8.03 -24.84 11.60
C ASP A 473 7.49 -24.93 10.15
N GLN A 474 6.31 -25.55 9.96
CA GLN A 474 5.73 -25.89 8.66
C GLN A 474 4.49 -25.04 8.33
N LYS A 475 4.56 -23.73 8.60
CA LYS A 475 3.46 -22.77 8.33
C LYS A 475 3.11 -22.65 6.84
N SER A 476 4.11 -22.59 5.95
CA SER A 476 3.86 -22.40 4.52
C SER A 476 3.11 -23.58 3.86
N PRO A 477 3.46 -24.86 4.11
CA PRO A 477 2.66 -26.01 3.67
C PRO A 477 1.22 -26.01 4.23
N MET A 478 1.05 -25.58 5.48
CA MET A 478 -0.25 -25.51 6.15
C MET A 478 -1.19 -24.51 5.44
N ASP A 479 -0.69 -23.32 5.12
CA ASP A 479 -1.47 -22.26 4.47
C ASP A 479 -1.91 -22.64 3.05
N ILE A 480 -1.06 -23.37 2.33
CA ILE A 480 -1.39 -23.89 0.99
C ILE A 480 -2.57 -24.87 1.08
N LEU A 481 -2.59 -25.76 2.08
CA LEU A 481 -3.65 -26.76 2.24
C LEU A 481 -4.92 -26.21 2.89
N SER A 482 -4.82 -25.13 3.68
CA SER A 482 -5.96 -24.48 4.33
C SER A 482 -6.82 -23.63 3.39
N THR A 483 -6.29 -23.31 2.20
CA THR A 483 -7.03 -22.58 1.16
C THR A 483 -8.30 -23.34 0.74
N ALA A 484 -9.45 -22.65 0.67
CA ALA A 484 -10.77 -23.25 0.41
C ALA A 484 -10.82 -24.14 -0.85
N THR A 485 -10.10 -23.77 -1.91
CA THR A 485 -10.00 -24.54 -3.16
C THR A 485 -9.26 -25.86 -2.99
N ASN A 486 -8.16 -25.87 -2.22
CA ASN A 486 -7.34 -27.06 -1.99
C ASN A 486 -7.99 -27.98 -0.96
N ARG A 487 -8.65 -27.41 0.05
CA ARG A 487 -9.47 -28.15 1.01
C ARG A 487 -10.58 -28.95 0.32
N LYS A 488 -11.36 -28.31 -0.57
CA LYS A 488 -12.42 -28.99 -1.35
C LYS A 488 -11.88 -30.09 -2.25
N LEU A 489 -10.72 -29.87 -2.88
CA LEU A 489 -10.07 -30.88 -3.72
C LEU A 489 -9.72 -32.13 -2.89
N ILE A 490 -9.14 -31.94 -1.71
CA ILE A 490 -8.75 -33.04 -0.82
C ILE A 490 -9.99 -33.76 -0.27
N GLU A 491 -11.03 -33.03 0.13
CA GLU A 491 -12.30 -33.62 0.60
C GLU A 491 -12.98 -34.46 -0.49
N THR A 492 -12.92 -34.01 -1.75
CA THR A 492 -13.45 -34.76 -2.90
C THR A 492 -12.65 -36.04 -3.15
N LEU A 493 -11.31 -35.97 -3.10
CA LEU A 493 -10.45 -37.14 -3.23
C LEU A 493 -10.63 -38.14 -2.07
N LEU A 494 -10.82 -37.65 -0.85
CA LEU A 494 -11.12 -38.48 0.32
C LEU A 494 -12.48 -39.17 0.17
N ARG A 495 -13.49 -38.48 -0.39
CA ARG A 495 -14.79 -39.07 -0.69
C ARG A 495 -14.70 -40.17 -1.75
N GLU A 496 -13.96 -39.94 -2.83
CA GLU A 496 -13.77 -40.95 -3.89
C GLU A 496 -13.05 -42.21 -3.38
N VAL A 497 -12.10 -42.06 -2.45
CA VAL A 497 -11.28 -43.17 -1.96
C VAL A 497 -11.96 -43.94 -0.83
N SER A 498 -12.65 -43.25 0.06
CA SER A 498 -13.25 -43.87 1.26
C SER A 498 -14.75 -44.15 1.16
N GLY A 499 -15.43 -43.58 0.15
CA GLY A 499 -16.89 -43.66 0.00
C GLY A 499 -17.69 -42.88 1.05
N LYS A 500 -17.03 -42.15 1.97
CA LYS A 500 -17.64 -41.35 3.04
C LYS A 500 -17.29 -39.87 2.84
N ASP A 501 -18.22 -38.97 3.17
CA ASP A 501 -17.89 -37.53 3.17
C ASP A 501 -17.11 -37.17 4.43
N TRP A 502 -15.87 -36.73 4.23
CA TRP A 502 -15.00 -36.24 5.29
C TRP A 502 -14.89 -34.72 5.23
N THR A 503 -14.81 -34.09 6.39
CA THR A 503 -14.47 -32.66 6.51
C THR A 503 -13.02 -32.54 6.96
N LEU A 504 -12.18 -31.84 6.19
CA LEU A 504 -10.76 -31.73 6.49
C LEU A 504 -10.54 -30.74 7.65
N LYS A 505 -9.83 -31.12 8.71
CA LYS A 505 -9.47 -30.25 9.83
C LYS A 505 -7.95 -30.18 9.93
N ILE A 506 -7.38 -28.99 9.79
CA ILE A 506 -5.93 -28.78 9.84
C ILE A 506 -5.57 -28.23 11.21
N THR A 507 -4.59 -28.82 11.87
CA THR A 507 -4.16 -28.45 13.23
C THR A 507 -2.64 -28.41 13.33
N VAL A 508 -2.12 -27.53 14.19
CA VAL A 508 -0.69 -27.48 14.54
C VAL A 508 -0.50 -28.21 15.87
N ARG A 509 0.51 -29.08 15.97
CA ARG A 509 0.90 -29.72 17.23
C ARG A 509 2.41 -29.60 17.45
N GLU A 510 2.79 -29.12 18.63
CA GLU A 510 4.19 -28.89 19.02
C GLU A 510 5.00 -30.19 19.18
N ASN A 511 4.34 -31.33 19.45
CA ASN A 511 4.98 -32.63 19.65
C ASN A 511 5.20 -33.45 18.35
N LEU A 512 5.05 -32.85 17.16
CA LEU A 512 5.27 -33.54 15.88
C LEU A 512 6.69 -33.31 15.37
N LEU A 513 7.48 -34.39 15.26
CA LEU A 513 8.78 -34.35 14.60
C LEU A 513 8.58 -34.01 13.11
N PRO A 514 9.41 -33.13 12.52
CA PRO A 514 9.30 -32.80 11.11
C PRO A 514 9.57 -34.05 10.25
N LYS A 515 8.59 -34.47 9.45
CA LYS A 515 8.83 -35.44 8.37
C LYS A 515 9.76 -34.79 7.36
N VAL A 516 11.02 -35.23 7.36
CA VAL A 516 11.97 -34.92 6.28
C VAL A 516 11.42 -35.53 5.01
N GLN A 517 11.38 -34.73 3.94
CA GLN A 517 10.96 -35.20 2.62
C GLN A 517 11.75 -36.47 2.26
N PRO A 518 11.10 -37.58 1.84
CA PRO A 518 11.84 -38.56 1.08
C PRO A 518 12.35 -37.83 -0.17
N ALA A 519 13.67 -37.70 -0.27
CA ALA A 519 14.33 -37.37 -1.52
C ALA A 519 13.72 -38.31 -2.57
N GLY A 520 13.22 -37.72 -3.66
CA GLY A 520 12.58 -38.51 -4.71
C GLY A 520 13.47 -39.70 -5.07
N GLU A 521 12.88 -40.88 -5.07
CA GLU A 521 13.40 -42.05 -5.77
C GLU A 521 13.46 -41.70 -7.26
N ASN A 522 14.47 -40.92 -7.64
CA ASN A 522 15.07 -41.01 -8.94
C ASN A 522 16.18 -42.04 -8.81
N ALA A 523 16.04 -43.07 -9.63
CA ALA A 523 16.94 -44.18 -9.83
C ALA A 523 18.38 -43.97 -9.33
N SER A 524 18.88 -44.98 -8.63
CA SER A 524 20.30 -45.33 -8.56
C SER A 524 20.84 -45.56 -9.98
N GLU A 525 21.05 -44.50 -10.73
CA GLU A 525 21.88 -44.50 -11.93
C GLU A 525 23.30 -44.15 -11.48
N ASN A 526 24.23 -45.05 -11.80
CA ASN A 526 25.65 -44.91 -11.52
C ASN A 526 26.18 -43.61 -12.15
N TYR A 527 26.28 -42.54 -11.35
CA TYR A 527 26.91 -41.26 -11.73
C TYR A 527 28.40 -41.39 -12.11
N THR A 528 28.97 -42.59 -12.01
CA THR A 528 30.36 -42.93 -12.33
C THR A 528 30.66 -42.97 -13.84
N ASP A 529 29.63 -43.06 -14.70
CA ASP A 529 29.78 -43.15 -16.16
C ASP A 529 29.32 -41.91 -16.93
N ASP A 530 28.92 -40.83 -16.25
CA ASP A 530 28.59 -39.57 -16.92
C ASP A 530 29.89 -38.85 -17.40
N PRO A 531 30.03 -38.57 -18.71
CA PRO A 531 31.23 -37.93 -19.27
C PRO A 531 31.51 -36.54 -18.67
N LEU A 532 30.49 -35.79 -18.25
CA LEU A 532 30.67 -34.47 -17.62
C LEU A 532 31.24 -34.57 -16.20
N ILE A 533 30.89 -35.63 -15.47
CA ILE A 533 31.37 -35.86 -14.10
C ILE A 533 32.83 -36.35 -14.13
N ARG A 534 33.22 -37.16 -15.12
CA ARG A 534 34.64 -37.52 -15.34
C ARG A 534 35.50 -36.32 -15.70
N GLU A 535 34.99 -35.45 -16.56
CA GLU A 535 35.70 -34.24 -16.98
C GLU A 535 35.90 -33.29 -15.78
N ALA A 536 34.87 -33.13 -14.94
CA ALA A 536 34.96 -32.38 -13.70
C ALA A 536 35.93 -33.01 -12.67
N LEU A 537 35.92 -34.33 -12.48
CA LEU A 537 36.84 -35.02 -11.57
C LEU A 537 38.30 -34.92 -12.03
N GLN A 538 38.56 -34.95 -13.34
CA GLN A 538 39.89 -34.70 -13.91
C GLN A 538 40.32 -33.24 -13.76
N MET A 539 39.42 -32.28 -13.98
CA MET A 539 39.71 -30.86 -13.85
C MET A 539 40.02 -30.45 -12.41
N PHE A 540 39.34 -31.06 -11.43
CA PHE A 540 39.41 -30.65 -10.02
C PHE A 540 40.14 -31.63 -9.10
N LYS A 541 40.68 -32.75 -9.61
CA LYS A 541 41.37 -33.81 -8.83
C LYS A 541 40.55 -34.32 -7.63
N GLY A 542 39.22 -34.37 -7.78
CA GLY A 542 38.32 -34.84 -6.72
C GLY A 542 38.18 -36.37 -6.70
N HIS A 543 37.81 -36.93 -5.54
CA HIS A 543 37.36 -38.32 -5.41
C HIS A 543 35.95 -38.33 -4.83
N ILE A 544 35.06 -39.18 -5.37
CA ILE A 544 33.70 -39.33 -4.85
C ILE A 544 33.77 -40.20 -3.58
N ARG A 545 33.33 -39.67 -2.45
CA ARG A 545 33.13 -40.44 -1.20
C ARG A 545 31.75 -41.09 -1.27
N SER A 546 31.71 -42.41 -1.14
CA SER A 546 30.50 -43.22 -1.00
C SER A 546 29.75 -42.93 0.29
#